data_AF-A0A1Q3QU62-F1
#
_entry.id   AF-A0A1Q3QU62-F1
#
_cell.length_a   1.000
_cell.length_b   1.000
_cell.length_c   1.000
_cell.angle_alpha   90.00
_cell.angle_beta   90.00
_cell.angle_gamma   90.00
#
_symmetry.space_group_name_H-M   'P 1'
#
loop_
_entity.id
_entity.type
_entity.pdbx_description
1 polymer ?
#
loop_
_entity_poly.entity_id
_entity_poly.type
_entity_poly.pdbx_seq_one_letter_code
_entity_poly.pdbx_strand_id
1 'polypeptide(L)'
;MLAFIFVGLSAATSLAQSQTQAAVAPQRSPHKQQGFFDYVLGKVNPNGNDYGAAMQAGRDAVVANTVDDLYFWSNALTLLLLSGSVTIILLQWRSEAKREIVAAALIAELWNGRVSDRVELERRTEQFNQLVAAHNMDIEKTLALKQQPSEQERQVTGNVNRGVRKLTENGAMTGQKGVPLEPIAAEIPLVAAPEASIAGLQQNNLLLQRRVEAMQNTEQNLKQRLNQTTTLLEQERRRNATLKGA
;
A
#
# COMPACT_ATOMS: atom_id res chain seq x y z
N MET A 1 9.47 3.25 18.14
CA MET A 1 10.16 2.89 19.41
C MET A 1 11.64 2.84 19.12
N LEU A 2 12.37 3.87 19.55
CA LEU A 2 13.83 3.95 19.76
C LEU A 2 14.23 5.41 19.62
N ALA A 3 14.30 6.11 20.75
CA ALA A 3 15.06 7.34 20.97
C ALA A 3 14.78 7.82 22.40
N PHE A 4 15.10 6.99 23.40
CA PHE A 4 15.48 7.56 24.70
C PHE A 4 16.85 8.21 24.46
N ILE A 5 16.83 9.45 23.97
CA ILE A 5 18.05 10.23 23.80
C ILE A 5 18.50 10.59 25.21
N PHE A 6 19.60 9.96 25.57
CA PHE A 6 20.48 10.23 26.68
C PHE A 6 20.83 11.73 26.73
N VAL A 7 19.98 12.55 27.35
CA VAL A 7 20.31 13.97 27.66
C VAL A 7 21.12 14.07 28.97
N GLY A 8 21.40 12.94 29.64
CA GLY A 8 22.18 12.90 30.87
C GLY A 8 23.71 13.02 30.72
N LEU A 9 24.25 13.10 29.50
CA LEU A 9 25.71 13.01 29.26
C LEU A 9 26.38 14.33 28.88
N SER A 10 25.80 15.46 29.26
CA SER A 10 26.39 16.80 29.08
C SER A 10 26.59 17.55 30.40
N ALA A 11 26.53 16.86 31.55
CA ALA A 11 27.13 17.38 32.76
C ALA A 11 28.64 17.23 32.58
N ALA A 12 29.26 18.29 32.10
CA ALA A 12 30.69 18.42 31.92
C ALA A 12 31.43 17.76 33.09
N THR A 13 32.37 16.88 32.75
CA THR A 13 33.46 16.48 33.61
C THR A 13 34.26 17.71 34.01
N SER A 14 33.81 18.42 35.04
CA SER A 14 34.58 19.43 35.78
C SER A 14 34.97 18.90 37.16
N LEU A 15 35.34 17.62 37.23
CA LEU A 15 36.25 17.13 38.26
C LEU A 15 37.67 17.55 37.86
N ALA A 16 38.07 18.77 38.20
CA ALA A 16 39.45 19.17 38.53
C ALA A 16 39.64 20.69 38.35
N GLN A 17 39.37 21.46 39.39
CA GLN A 17 40.18 22.65 39.73
C GLN A 17 39.76 23.18 41.11
N SER A 18 40.11 22.43 42.16
CA SER A 18 40.25 22.99 43.51
C SER A 18 41.75 23.05 43.85
N GLN A 19 42.42 24.02 43.23
CA GLN A 19 43.77 24.47 43.58
C GLN A 19 43.67 26.00 43.50
N THR A 20 43.67 26.78 44.58
CA THR A 20 44.63 26.79 45.68
C THR A 20 43.98 27.59 46.81
N GLN A 21 43.59 26.96 47.92
CA GLN A 21 43.28 27.70 49.13
C GLN A 21 44.57 27.80 49.94
N ALA A 22 44.98 29.03 50.23
CA ALA A 22 46.22 29.39 50.87
C ALA A 22 46.49 28.52 52.11
N ALA A 23 47.71 27.99 52.19
CA ALA A 23 48.22 27.32 53.37
C ALA A 23 48.23 28.33 54.53
N VAL A 24 47.22 28.26 55.39
CA VAL A 24 47.29 28.86 56.73
C VAL A 24 48.22 27.97 57.55
N ALA A 25 49.25 28.59 58.12
CA ALA A 25 50.28 27.95 58.93
C ALA A 25 49.65 27.04 60.02
N PRO A 26 50.30 25.90 60.37
CA PRO A 26 49.77 25.01 61.38
C PRO A 26 49.83 25.70 62.75
N GLN A 27 48.69 26.21 63.23
CA GLN A 27 48.53 26.50 64.65
C GLN A 27 48.56 25.17 65.40
N ARG A 28 49.69 24.88 66.05
CA ARG A 28 49.81 23.81 67.05
C ARG A 28 48.76 24.04 68.13
N SER A 29 47.73 23.21 68.14
CA SER A 29 46.80 23.10 69.26
C SER A 29 47.52 22.43 70.45
N PRO A 30 47.30 22.91 71.69
CA PRO A 30 47.97 22.38 72.87
C PRO A 30 47.51 20.94 73.14
N HIS A 31 48.45 20.05 73.44
CA HIS A 31 48.21 18.65 73.80
C HIS A 31 47.19 18.54 74.95
N LYS A 32 45.93 18.27 74.59
CA LYS A 32 44.90 17.79 75.50
C LYS A 32 44.73 16.31 75.23
N GLN A 33 44.63 15.49 76.28
CA GLN A 33 44.57 14.03 76.19
C GLN A 33 43.43 13.61 75.25
N GLN A 34 43.78 13.13 74.05
CA GLN A 34 42.85 12.74 72.99
C GLN A 34 42.34 11.32 73.29
N GLY A 35 41.02 11.14 73.40
CA GLY A 35 40.41 9.83 73.55
C GLY A 35 40.63 8.96 72.31
N PHE A 36 40.48 7.63 72.44
CA PHE A 36 40.69 6.67 71.34
C PHE A 36 39.94 7.04 70.04
N PHE A 37 38.74 7.61 70.15
CA PHE A 37 37.97 8.08 69.00
C PHE A 37 38.65 9.23 68.26
N ASP A 38 39.24 10.19 68.97
CA ASP A 38 39.91 11.37 68.40
C ASP A 38 41.25 10.97 67.74
N TYR A 39 41.94 9.95 68.28
CA TYR A 39 43.12 9.36 67.64
C TYR A 39 42.79 8.60 66.35
N VAL A 40 41.70 7.82 66.32
CA VAL A 40 41.26 7.13 65.10
C VAL A 40 40.74 8.14 64.07
N LEU A 41 39.98 9.15 64.48
CA LEU A 41 39.51 10.20 63.58
C LEU A 41 40.67 11.01 62.99
N GLY A 42 41.67 11.37 63.79
CA GLY A 42 42.89 12.04 63.31
C GLY A 42 43.75 11.15 62.38
N LYS A 43 43.64 9.82 62.46
CA LYS A 43 44.32 8.93 61.52
C LYS A 43 43.58 8.78 60.19
N VAL A 44 42.24 8.81 60.22
CA VAL A 44 41.38 8.67 59.03
C VAL A 44 41.17 10.02 58.31
N ASN A 45 41.10 11.12 59.05
CA ASN A 45 40.96 12.49 58.54
C ASN A 45 42.01 13.42 59.18
N PRO A 46 43.30 13.29 58.79
CA PRO A 46 44.41 13.98 59.44
C PRO A 46 44.38 15.51 59.31
N ASN A 47 43.67 16.02 58.31
CA ASN A 47 43.56 17.47 58.07
C ASN A 47 42.25 18.05 58.62
N GLY A 48 41.39 17.24 59.24
CA GLY A 48 40.09 17.69 59.74
C GLY A 48 39.17 18.22 58.63
N ASN A 49 39.29 17.70 57.41
CA ASN A 49 38.45 18.14 56.30
C ASN A 49 37.01 17.70 56.50
N ASP A 50 36.08 18.65 56.47
CA ASP A 50 34.66 18.33 56.49
C ASP A 50 34.21 17.84 55.11
N TYR A 51 34.21 16.52 54.94
CA TYR A 51 33.74 15.86 53.72
C TYR A 51 32.25 16.10 53.46
N GLY A 52 31.44 16.32 54.51
CA GLY A 52 30.03 16.64 54.38
C GLY A 52 29.83 18.02 53.76
N ALA A 53 30.57 19.01 54.25
CA ALA A 53 30.57 20.36 53.68
C ALA A 53 31.13 20.38 52.25
N ALA A 54 32.18 19.62 51.95
CA ALA A 54 32.74 19.54 50.60
C ALA A 54 31.76 18.89 49.61
N MET A 55 31.05 17.83 50.02
CA MET A 55 30.04 17.18 49.20
C MET A 55 28.82 18.08 48.99
N GLN A 56 28.40 18.80 50.02
CA GLN A 56 27.31 19.76 49.93
C GLN A 56 27.66 20.96 49.03
N ALA A 57 28.87 21.52 49.16
CA ALA A 57 29.36 22.57 48.27
C ALA A 57 29.43 22.10 46.80
N GLY A 58 29.84 20.85 46.56
CA GLY A 58 29.81 20.26 45.23
C GLY A 58 28.40 20.16 44.65
N ARG A 59 27.44 19.69 45.45
CA ARG A 59 26.02 19.62 45.04
C ARG A 59 25.46 21.00 44.77
N ASP A 60 25.69 21.95 45.67
CA ASP A 60 25.13 23.30 45.56
C ASP A 60 25.72 24.03 44.35
N ALA A 61 26.99 23.79 44.00
CA ALA A 61 27.61 24.29 42.77
C ALA A 61 27.00 23.66 41.49
N VAL A 62 26.66 22.37 41.51
CA VAL A 62 25.99 21.71 40.38
C VAL A 62 24.58 22.28 40.21
N VAL A 63 23.84 22.46 41.30
CA VAL A 63 22.48 23.05 41.27
C VAL A 63 22.54 24.48 40.75
N ALA A 64 23.46 25.31 41.25
CA ALA A 64 23.61 26.70 40.79
C ALA A 64 23.92 26.79 39.27
N ASN A 65 24.72 25.87 38.74
CA ASN A 65 25.11 25.87 37.32
C ASN A 65 24.09 25.19 36.38
N THR A 66 23.08 24.50 36.91
CA THR A 66 22.11 23.74 36.07
C THR A 66 20.68 24.20 36.28
N VAL A 67 20.25 24.33 37.52
CA VAL A 67 18.87 24.68 37.89
C VAL A 67 18.67 26.20 37.83
N ASP A 68 19.62 26.96 38.37
CA ASP A 68 19.50 28.42 38.48
C ASP A 68 20.05 29.18 37.26
N ASP A 69 20.82 28.50 36.39
CA ASP A 69 21.39 29.12 35.20
C ASP A 69 20.42 29.07 34.00
N LEU A 70 19.94 30.25 33.60
CA LEU A 70 19.08 30.43 32.43
C LEU A 70 19.81 30.06 31.12
N TYR A 71 21.13 30.20 31.07
CA TYR A 71 21.93 29.85 29.89
C TYR A 71 21.93 28.33 29.65
N PHE A 72 21.98 27.53 30.72
CA PHE A 72 21.85 26.08 30.65
C PHE A 72 20.49 25.67 30.05
N TRP A 73 19.40 26.27 30.53
CA TRP A 73 18.06 26.01 30.00
C TRP A 73 17.89 26.47 28.55
N SER A 74 18.47 27.60 28.18
CA SER A 74 18.45 28.09 26.79
C SER A 74 19.15 27.11 25.85
N ASN A 75 20.35 26.63 26.22
CA ASN A 75 21.08 25.65 25.43
C ASN A 75 20.39 24.28 25.39
N ALA A 76 19.80 23.84 26.51
CA ALA A 76 19.00 22.62 26.54
C ALA A 76 17.81 22.72 25.58
N LEU A 77 17.13 23.87 25.55
CA LEU A 77 16.00 24.10 24.66
C LEU A 77 16.43 24.16 23.19
N THR A 78 17.55 24.82 22.86
CA THR A 78 18.05 24.88 21.48
C THR A 78 18.52 23.51 20.98
N LEU A 79 19.18 22.71 21.82
CA LEU A 79 19.56 21.34 21.49
C LEU A 79 18.34 20.44 21.32
N LEU A 80 17.30 20.60 22.15
CA LEU A 80 16.04 19.87 22.00
C LEU A 80 15.35 20.24 20.70
N LEU A 81 15.28 21.53 20.36
CA LEU A 81 14.70 22.01 19.11
C LEU A 81 15.48 21.50 17.90
N LEU A 82 16.82 21.53 17.97
CA LEU A 82 17.70 21.00 16.93
C LEU A 82 17.54 19.48 16.76
N SER A 83 17.50 18.74 17.86
CA SER A 83 17.24 17.29 17.83
C SER A 83 15.85 16.99 17.23
N GLY A 84 14.85 17.81 17.57
CA GLY A 84 13.51 17.72 17.00
C GLY A 84 13.51 17.94 15.49
N SER A 85 14.19 18.98 15.00
CA SER A 85 14.25 19.30 13.57
C SER A 85 14.96 18.20 12.77
N VAL A 86 16.08 17.69 13.26
CA VAL A 86 16.80 16.56 12.64
C VAL A 86 15.90 15.32 12.58
N THR A 87 15.17 15.03 13.65
CA THR A 87 14.24 13.89 13.68
C THR A 87 13.15 14.03 12.63
N ILE A 88 12.56 15.22 12.48
CA ILE A 88 11.53 15.50 11.47
C ILE A 88 12.10 15.30 10.05
N ILE A 89 13.29 15.83 9.77
CA ILE A 89 13.95 15.67 8.46
C ILE A 89 14.21 14.20 8.15
N LEU A 90 14.69 13.42 9.13
CA LEU A 90 14.91 11.98 8.97
C LEU A 90 13.61 11.23 8.71
N LEU A 91 12.53 11.58 9.41
CA LEU A 91 11.21 11.00 9.16
C LEU A 91 10.71 11.33 7.75
N GLN A 92 10.95 12.57 7.29
CA GLN A 92 10.60 13.00 5.95
C GLN A 92 11.38 12.20 4.89
N TRP A 93 12.69 12.05 5.03
CA TRP A 93 13.50 11.22 4.13
C TRP A 93 13.03 9.77 4.11
N ARG A 94 12.70 9.21 5.28
CA ARG A 94 12.12 7.85 5.36
C ARG A 94 10.76 7.75 4.70
N SER A 95 9.97 8.82 4.69
CA SER A 95 8.68 8.86 4.00
C SER A 95 8.86 8.96 2.48
N GLU A 96 9.78 9.80 2.00
CA GLU A 96 10.08 9.93 0.57
C GLU A 96 10.64 8.63 -0.02
N ALA A 97 11.56 7.94 0.66
CA ALA A 97 12.09 6.65 0.20
C ALA A 97 10.99 5.59 0.01
N LYS A 98 9.92 5.63 0.81
CA LYS A 98 8.77 4.73 0.65
C LYS A 98 7.90 5.11 -0.54
N ARG A 99 7.81 6.40 -0.87
CA ARG A 99 7.01 6.89 -2.00
C ARG A 99 7.58 6.41 -3.33
N GLU A 100 8.90 6.38 -3.47
CA GLU A 100 9.57 5.88 -4.68
C GLU A 100 9.28 4.39 -4.91
N ILE A 101 9.36 3.56 -3.86
CA ILE A 101 9.07 2.12 -3.95
C ILE A 101 7.61 1.88 -4.33
N VAL A 102 6.68 2.62 -3.72
CA VAL A 102 5.25 2.51 -4.03
C VAL A 102 4.96 2.98 -5.46
N ALA A 103 5.59 4.06 -5.92
CA ALA A 103 5.44 4.55 -7.29
C ALA A 103 5.97 3.54 -8.31
N ALA A 104 7.14 2.95 -8.05
CA ALA A 104 7.71 1.92 -8.91
C ALA A 104 6.81 0.67 -8.97
N ALA A 105 6.26 0.24 -7.83
CA ALA A 105 5.32 -0.88 -7.77
C ALA A 105 4.05 -0.60 -8.57
N LEU A 106 3.45 0.59 -8.43
CA LEU A 106 2.27 0.98 -9.18
C LEU A 106 2.52 1.03 -10.70
N ILE A 107 3.67 1.56 -11.12
CA ILE A 107 4.05 1.58 -12.54
C ILE A 107 4.22 0.16 -13.07
N ALA A 108 4.84 -0.73 -12.28
CA ALA A 108 5.01 -2.14 -12.65
C ALA A 108 3.67 -2.88 -12.76
N GLU A 109 2.76 -2.69 -11.80
CA GLU A 109 1.42 -3.27 -11.83
C GLU A 109 0.60 -2.77 -13.02
N LEU A 110 0.64 -1.47 -13.29
CA LEU A 110 -0.06 -0.87 -14.42
C LEU A 110 0.49 -1.37 -15.76
N TRP A 111 1.81 -1.51 -15.87
CA TRP A 111 2.44 -2.06 -17.06
C TRP A 111 2.04 -3.52 -17.30
N ASN A 112 2.13 -4.35 -16.24
CA ASN A 112 1.77 -5.76 -16.32
C ASN A 112 0.29 -5.96 -16.66
N GLY A 113 -0.61 -5.15 -16.07
CA GLY A 113 -2.03 -5.13 -16.41
C GLY A 113 -2.27 -4.81 -17.88
N ARG A 114 -1.62 -3.77 -18.43
CA ARG A 114 -1.77 -3.43 -19.84
C ARG A 114 -1.25 -4.50 -20.79
N VAL A 115 -0.14 -5.16 -20.47
CA VAL A 115 0.38 -6.27 -21.28
C VAL A 115 -0.60 -7.44 -21.27
N SER A 116 -1.15 -7.77 -20.09
CA SER A 116 -2.17 -8.81 -19.97
C SER A 116 -3.44 -8.49 -20.75
N ASP A 117 -3.92 -7.23 -20.70
CA ASP A 117 -5.11 -6.80 -21.44
C ASP A 117 -4.89 -6.87 -22.95
N ARG A 118 -3.68 -6.53 -23.43
CA ARG A 118 -3.30 -6.64 -24.85
C ARG A 118 -3.38 -8.09 -25.32
N VAL A 119 -2.82 -9.02 -24.55
CA VAL A 119 -2.86 -10.45 -24.87
C VAL A 119 -4.30 -10.98 -24.89
N GLU A 120 -5.14 -10.58 -23.93
CA GLU A 120 -6.55 -11.00 -23.89
C GLU A 120 -7.36 -10.39 -25.03
N LEU A 121 -7.08 -9.14 -25.43
CA LEU A 121 -7.70 -8.51 -26.60
C LEU A 121 -7.34 -9.26 -27.88
N GLU A 122 -6.05 -9.56 -28.10
CA GLU A 122 -5.59 -10.33 -29.25
C GLU A 122 -6.28 -11.70 -29.29
N ARG A 123 -6.32 -12.40 -28.17
CA ARG A 123 -7.01 -13.70 -28.04
C ARG A 123 -8.50 -13.60 -28.41
N ARG A 124 -9.21 -12.57 -27.95
CA ARG A 124 -10.63 -12.36 -28.28
C ARG A 124 -10.84 -11.96 -29.74
N THR A 125 -9.94 -11.15 -30.29
CA THR A 125 -9.98 -10.77 -31.70
C THR A 125 -9.77 -11.98 -32.60
N GLU A 126 -8.84 -12.87 -32.27
CA GLU A 126 -8.64 -14.13 -32.99
C GLU A 126 -9.89 -15.02 -32.93
N GLN A 127 -10.49 -15.18 -31.74
CA GLN A 127 -11.73 -15.95 -31.58
C GLN A 127 -12.89 -15.37 -32.38
N PHE A 128 -13.04 -14.04 -32.37
CA PHE A 128 -14.06 -13.38 -33.16
C PHE A 128 -13.82 -13.58 -34.67
N ASN A 129 -12.57 -13.44 -35.12
CA ASN A 129 -12.23 -13.63 -36.52
C ASN A 129 -12.47 -15.08 -36.97
N GLN A 130 -12.14 -16.07 -36.13
CA GLN A 130 -12.45 -17.48 -36.40
C GLN A 130 -13.96 -17.72 -36.51
N LEU A 131 -14.76 -17.11 -35.63
CA LEU A 131 -16.22 -17.24 -35.68
C LEU A 131 -16.81 -16.56 -36.93
N VAL A 132 -16.31 -15.39 -37.30
CA VAL A 132 -16.71 -14.70 -38.54
C VAL A 132 -16.33 -15.53 -39.76
N ALA A 133 -15.14 -16.12 -39.80
CA ALA A 133 -14.74 -17.01 -40.89
C ALA A 133 -15.64 -18.25 -40.99
N ALA A 134 -15.99 -18.87 -39.86
CA ALA A 134 -16.95 -19.98 -39.82
C ALA A 134 -18.34 -19.55 -40.31
N HIS A 135 -18.84 -18.40 -39.85
CA HIS A 135 -20.13 -17.87 -40.27
C HIS A 135 -20.14 -17.54 -41.78
N ASN A 136 -19.08 -16.92 -42.29
CA ASN A 136 -18.92 -16.64 -43.71
C ASN A 136 -18.93 -17.93 -44.53
N MET A 137 -18.21 -18.97 -44.10
CA MET A 137 -18.22 -20.27 -44.75
C MET A 137 -19.63 -20.90 -44.79
N ASP A 138 -20.42 -20.76 -43.72
CA ASP A 138 -21.80 -21.28 -43.71
C ASP A 138 -22.75 -20.43 -44.55
N ILE A 139 -22.53 -19.10 -44.63
CA ILE A 139 -23.21 -18.23 -45.61
C ILE A 139 -22.84 -18.67 -47.03
N GLU A 140 -21.58 -18.93 -47.33
CA GLU A 140 -21.14 -19.40 -48.64
C GLU A 140 -21.77 -20.76 -48.99
N LYS A 141 -21.86 -21.71 -48.06
CA LYS A 141 -22.56 -22.99 -48.29
C LYS A 141 -24.05 -22.79 -48.57
N THR A 142 -24.72 -21.93 -47.79
CA THR A 142 -26.15 -21.66 -47.99
C THR A 142 -26.43 -20.90 -49.28
N LEU A 143 -25.55 -19.96 -49.67
CA LEU A 143 -25.60 -19.30 -50.97
C LEU A 143 -25.30 -20.26 -52.12
N ALA A 144 -24.32 -21.15 -51.99
CA ALA A 144 -23.99 -22.17 -52.99
C ALA A 144 -25.13 -23.20 -53.16
N LEU A 145 -25.80 -23.59 -52.07
CA LEU A 145 -26.99 -24.43 -52.12
C LEU A 145 -28.16 -23.71 -52.79
N LYS A 146 -28.33 -22.40 -52.53
CA LYS A 146 -29.35 -21.57 -53.18
C LYS A 146 -29.04 -21.28 -54.65
N GLN A 147 -27.76 -21.29 -55.04
CA GLN A 147 -27.28 -21.13 -56.42
C GLN A 147 -27.23 -22.44 -57.21
N GLN A 148 -27.55 -23.60 -56.62
CA GLN A 148 -27.90 -24.76 -57.43
C GLN A 148 -29.10 -24.37 -58.31
N PRO A 149 -29.00 -24.50 -59.64
CA PRO A 149 -30.02 -24.00 -60.54
C PRO A 149 -31.24 -24.91 -60.42
N SER A 150 -32.16 -24.56 -59.53
CA SER A 150 -33.56 -24.90 -59.76
C SER A 150 -33.95 -24.20 -61.06
N GLU A 151 -34.20 -25.00 -62.10
CA GLU A 151 -34.54 -24.58 -63.47
C GLU A 151 -35.78 -23.64 -63.56
N GLN A 152 -36.36 -23.28 -62.42
CA GLN A 152 -37.51 -22.40 -62.28
C GLN A 152 -37.16 -20.90 -62.23
N GLU A 153 -35.93 -20.49 -61.88
CA GLU A 153 -35.61 -19.06 -61.70
C GLU A 153 -35.20 -18.33 -63.01
N ARG A 154 -34.85 -19.07 -64.07
CA ARG A 154 -34.60 -18.50 -65.41
C ARG A 154 -35.87 -18.01 -66.11
N GLN A 155 -37.06 -18.48 -65.71
CA GLN A 155 -38.33 -18.00 -66.28
C GLN A 155 -38.85 -16.73 -65.58
N VAL A 156 -38.46 -16.48 -64.32
CA VAL A 156 -38.94 -15.33 -63.54
C VAL A 156 -38.13 -14.07 -63.85
N THR A 157 -36.82 -14.19 -64.05
CA THR A 157 -35.94 -13.05 -64.40
C THR A 157 -36.25 -12.45 -65.79
N GLY A 158 -36.76 -13.25 -66.73
CA GLY A 158 -37.21 -12.76 -68.04
C GLY A 158 -38.46 -11.88 -67.98
N ASN A 159 -39.32 -12.08 -66.98
CA ASN A 159 -40.58 -11.35 -66.82
C ASN A 159 -40.39 -10.04 -66.01
N VAL A 160 -39.46 -10.03 -65.05
CA VAL A 160 -39.17 -8.84 -64.23
C VAL A 160 -38.43 -7.76 -65.04
N ASN A 161 -37.45 -8.12 -65.88
CA ASN A 161 -36.78 -7.15 -66.76
C ASN A 161 -37.73 -6.48 -67.77
N ARG A 162 -38.81 -7.19 -68.17
CA ARG A 162 -39.85 -6.65 -69.05
C ARG A 162 -40.79 -5.68 -68.31
N GLY A 163 -40.97 -5.84 -66.99
CA GLY A 163 -41.74 -4.94 -66.13
C GLY A 163 -41.00 -3.66 -65.77
N VAL A 164 -39.70 -3.74 -65.45
CA VAL A 164 -38.89 -2.56 -65.07
C VAL A 164 -38.71 -1.62 -66.26
N ARG A 165 -38.55 -2.13 -67.49
CA ARG A 165 -38.45 -1.30 -68.70
C ARG A 165 -39.73 -0.49 -69.01
N LYS A 166 -40.90 -0.93 -68.53
CA LYS A 166 -42.18 -0.19 -68.66
C LYS A 166 -42.41 0.86 -67.56
N LEU A 167 -41.66 0.80 -66.46
CA LEU A 167 -41.81 1.73 -65.33
C LEU A 167 -40.83 2.91 -65.41
N THR A 168 -39.68 2.73 -66.05
CA THR A 168 -38.67 3.80 -66.22
C THR A 168 -39.03 4.83 -67.32
N GLU A 169 -40.01 4.56 -68.18
CA GLU A 169 -40.49 5.53 -69.18
C GLU A 169 -41.44 6.61 -68.62
N ASN A 170 -41.94 6.48 -67.37
CA ASN A 170 -43.03 7.34 -66.85
C ASN A 170 -42.71 8.16 -65.58
N GLY A 171 -41.45 8.30 -65.16
CA GLY A 171 -41.17 8.89 -63.84
C GLY A 171 -39.83 9.58 -63.67
N ALA A 172 -39.54 10.58 -64.49
CA ALA A 172 -38.55 11.59 -64.14
C ALA A 172 -39.26 12.75 -63.40
N MET A 173 -38.84 13.06 -62.17
CA MET A 173 -38.69 14.42 -61.59
C MET A 173 -38.62 14.37 -60.05
N THR A 174 -37.57 15.00 -59.49
CA THR A 174 -37.48 15.63 -58.14
C THR A 174 -37.56 14.70 -56.92
N GLY A 175 -36.75 14.76 -55.87
CA GLY A 175 -35.88 15.79 -55.34
C GLY A 175 -36.12 15.91 -53.81
N GLN A 176 -35.08 15.63 -53.01
CA GLN A 176 -34.82 16.10 -51.62
C GLN A 176 -35.59 15.58 -50.38
N LYS A 177 -34.76 15.04 -49.46
CA LYS A 177 -34.58 15.32 -48.00
C LYS A 177 -35.75 15.18 -46.99
N GLY A 178 -35.48 14.41 -45.92
CA GLY A 178 -36.07 14.63 -44.58
C GLY A 178 -36.15 13.37 -43.68
N VAL A 179 -35.42 13.37 -42.57
CA VAL A 179 -35.51 12.47 -41.37
C VAL A 179 -36.57 13.12 -40.42
N PRO A 180 -37.36 12.47 -39.51
CA PRO A 180 -36.93 11.48 -38.49
C PRO A 180 -37.94 10.47 -37.84
N LEU A 181 -37.38 9.53 -37.03
CA LEU A 181 -37.90 8.83 -35.82
C LEU A 181 -38.79 7.55 -35.91
N GLU A 182 -38.31 6.53 -35.15
CA GLU A 182 -38.73 5.18 -34.71
C GLU A 182 -40.18 4.95 -34.18
N PRO A 183 -40.57 3.75 -33.67
CA PRO A 183 -40.20 2.34 -33.99
C PRO A 183 -41.44 1.42 -34.09
N ILE A 184 -41.42 0.35 -34.89
CA ILE A 184 -42.42 -0.74 -34.77
C ILE A 184 -41.71 -2.09 -34.76
N ALA A 185 -42.00 -2.83 -33.69
CA ALA A 185 -41.60 -4.18 -33.39
C ALA A 185 -41.85 -5.14 -34.58
N ALA A 186 -40.83 -5.91 -34.94
CA ALA A 186 -40.95 -7.02 -35.86
C ALA A 186 -40.70 -8.32 -35.09
N GLU A 187 -41.76 -9.11 -34.99
CA GLU A 187 -41.76 -10.51 -34.55
C GLU A 187 -40.77 -11.33 -35.39
N ILE A 188 -40.00 -12.16 -34.70
CA ILE A 188 -39.08 -13.14 -35.29
C ILE A 188 -39.89 -14.42 -35.57
N PRO A 189 -39.90 -14.97 -36.81
CA PRO A 189 -40.51 -16.27 -37.06
C PRO A 189 -39.65 -17.39 -36.47
N LEU A 190 -40.27 -18.13 -35.56
CA LEU A 190 -39.78 -19.36 -34.94
C LEU A 190 -39.72 -20.50 -35.97
N VAL A 191 -38.55 -21.07 -36.23
CA VAL A 191 -38.39 -22.37 -36.91
C VAL A 191 -37.54 -23.29 -36.05
N ALA A 192 -38.03 -24.51 -35.92
CA ALA A 192 -37.72 -25.51 -34.91
C ALA A 192 -36.33 -26.19 -35.04
N ALA A 193 -35.64 -26.30 -33.90
CA ALA A 193 -34.77 -27.42 -33.52
C ALA A 193 -34.57 -27.42 -31.98
N PRO A 194 -35.34 -28.19 -31.20
CA PRO A 194 -35.37 -28.03 -29.74
C PRO A 194 -34.36 -28.90 -28.97
N GLU A 195 -33.69 -29.89 -29.57
CA GLU A 195 -32.94 -30.88 -28.77
C GLU A 195 -31.44 -30.53 -28.57
N ALA A 196 -30.78 -29.93 -29.56
CA ALA A 196 -29.38 -29.52 -29.45
C ALA A 196 -29.16 -28.32 -28.51
N SER A 197 -30.17 -27.44 -28.41
CA SER A 197 -30.17 -26.26 -27.55
C SER A 197 -30.41 -26.61 -26.07
N ILE A 198 -31.24 -27.62 -25.77
CA ILE A 198 -31.47 -28.09 -24.40
C ILE A 198 -30.23 -28.78 -23.83
N ALA A 199 -29.54 -29.61 -24.62
CA ALA A 199 -28.30 -30.27 -24.20
C ALA A 199 -27.17 -29.26 -23.92
N GLY A 200 -27.01 -28.24 -24.76
CA GLY A 200 -26.05 -27.16 -24.54
C GLY A 200 -26.39 -26.26 -23.33
N LEU A 201 -27.68 -26.01 -23.08
CA LEU A 201 -28.14 -25.29 -21.89
C LEU A 201 -27.90 -26.08 -20.60
N GLN A 202 -28.11 -27.40 -20.61
CA GLN A 202 -27.80 -28.27 -19.47
C GLN A 202 -26.30 -28.34 -19.18
N GLN A 203 -25.47 -28.41 -20.22
CA GLN A 203 -24.02 -28.40 -20.10
C GLN A 203 -23.50 -27.06 -19.51
N ASN A 204 -24.07 -25.93 -19.95
CA ASN A 204 -23.74 -24.62 -19.38
C ASN A 204 -24.17 -24.50 -17.91
N ASN A 205 -25.34 -25.00 -17.53
CA ASN A 205 -25.76 -25.02 -16.13
C ASN A 205 -24.83 -25.87 -15.25
N LEU A 206 -24.36 -27.02 -15.75
CA LEU A 206 -23.36 -27.84 -15.06
C LEU A 206 -22.00 -27.14 -14.90
N LEU A 207 -21.54 -26.44 -15.94
CA LEU A 207 -20.30 -25.66 -15.87
C LEU A 207 -20.42 -24.47 -14.90
N LEU A 208 -21.57 -23.78 -14.91
CA LEU A 208 -21.88 -22.73 -13.94
C LEU A 208 -21.90 -23.27 -12.52
N GLN A 209 -22.51 -24.44 -12.30
CA GLN A 209 -22.55 -25.08 -10.99
C GLN A 209 -21.14 -25.45 -10.48
N ARG A 210 -20.30 -26.04 -11.34
CA ARG A 210 -18.89 -26.31 -11.00
C ARG A 210 -18.10 -25.02 -10.72
N ARG A 211 -18.39 -23.95 -11.46
CA ARG A 211 -17.73 -22.64 -11.25
C ARG A 211 -18.14 -22.04 -9.90
N VAL A 212 -19.41 -22.14 -9.53
CA VAL A 212 -19.90 -21.67 -8.22
C VAL A 212 -19.27 -22.49 -7.09
N GLU A 213 -19.18 -23.81 -7.24
CA GLU A 213 -18.54 -24.69 -6.26
C GLU A 213 -17.03 -24.40 -6.13
N ALA A 214 -16.33 -24.17 -7.25
CA ALA A 214 -14.94 -23.75 -7.24
C ALA A 214 -14.76 -22.39 -6.52
N MET A 215 -15.64 -21.42 -6.79
CA MET A 215 -15.61 -20.12 -6.08
C MET A 215 -15.85 -20.29 -4.59
N GLN A 216 -16.84 -21.08 -4.18
CA GLN A 216 -17.12 -21.35 -2.76
C GLN A 216 -15.92 -22.01 -2.07
N ASN A 217 -15.25 -22.95 -2.72
CA ASN A 217 -14.02 -23.56 -2.20
C ASN A 217 -12.89 -22.53 -2.05
N THR A 218 -12.73 -21.61 -3.00
CA THR A 218 -11.75 -20.52 -2.86
C THR A 218 -12.09 -19.54 -1.73
N GLU A 219 -13.37 -19.22 -1.54
CA GLU A 219 -13.82 -18.39 -0.42
C GLU A 219 -13.56 -19.06 0.92
N GLN A 220 -13.85 -20.36 1.04
CA GLN A 220 -13.57 -21.10 2.26
C GLN A 220 -12.07 -21.16 2.55
N ASN A 221 -11.23 -21.39 1.54
CA ASN A 221 -9.77 -21.37 1.70
C ASN A 221 -9.27 -19.99 2.15
N LEU A 222 -9.79 -18.92 1.56
CA LEU A 222 -9.48 -17.55 1.95
C LEU A 222 -9.91 -17.25 3.39
N LYS A 223 -11.12 -17.67 3.79
CA LYS A 223 -11.60 -17.53 5.17
C LYS A 223 -10.71 -18.28 6.16
N GLN A 224 -10.26 -19.48 5.82
CA GLN A 224 -9.32 -20.25 6.64
C GLN A 224 -7.96 -19.54 6.76
N ARG A 225 -7.39 -19.07 5.66
CA ARG A 225 -6.13 -18.31 5.67
C ARG A 225 -6.26 -17.03 6.49
N LEU A 226 -7.37 -16.30 6.33
CA LEU A 226 -7.62 -15.09 7.09
C LEU A 226 -7.67 -15.40 8.58
N ASN A 227 -8.42 -16.44 8.98
CA ASN A 227 -8.50 -16.86 10.37
C ASN A 227 -7.11 -17.28 10.94
N GLN A 228 -6.32 -18.02 10.15
CA GLN A 228 -4.93 -18.36 10.51
C GLN A 228 -4.05 -17.12 10.67
N THR A 229 -4.14 -16.14 9.76
CA THR A 229 -3.37 -14.90 9.89
C THR A 229 -3.80 -14.06 11.09
N THR A 230 -5.10 -14.02 11.41
CA THR A 230 -5.59 -13.30 12.58
C THR A 230 -5.11 -13.95 13.88
N THR A 231 -5.09 -15.28 13.96
CA THR A 231 -4.58 -15.97 15.16
C THR A 231 -3.08 -15.78 15.34
N LEU A 232 -2.29 -15.83 14.25
CA LEU A 232 -0.86 -15.54 14.27
C LEU A 232 -0.56 -14.10 14.69
N LEU A 233 -1.33 -13.12 14.18
CA LEU A 233 -1.16 -11.72 14.54
C LEU A 233 -1.52 -11.46 16.02
N GLU A 234 -2.57 -12.10 16.53
CA GLU A 234 -2.93 -12.05 17.95
C GLU A 234 -1.84 -12.66 18.83
N GLN A 235 -1.25 -13.78 18.40
CA GLN A 235 -0.13 -14.42 19.08
C GLN A 235 1.12 -13.53 19.11
N GLU A 236 1.44 -12.88 18.00
CA GLU A 236 2.57 -11.93 17.91
C GLU A 236 2.32 -10.66 18.72
N ARG A 237 1.07 -10.17 18.80
CA ARG A 237 0.70 -9.07 19.70
C ARG A 237 0.88 -9.45 21.16
N ARG A 238 0.45 -10.66 21.56
CA ARG A 238 0.65 -11.17 22.92
C ARG A 238 2.14 -11.32 23.26
N ARG A 239 2.94 -11.88 22.35
CA ARG A 239 4.41 -11.95 22.51
C ARG A 239 5.05 -10.57 22.65
N ASN A 240 4.65 -9.61 21.81
CA ASN A 240 5.14 -8.24 21.92
C ASN A 240 4.72 -7.56 23.23
N ALA A 241 3.51 -7.84 23.73
CA ALA A 241 3.05 -7.31 25.02
C ALA A 241 3.86 -7.90 26.18
N THR A 242 4.15 -9.22 26.17
CA THR A 242 4.98 -9.86 27.20
C THR A 242 6.43 -9.37 27.18
N LEU A 243 6.99 -9.11 25.99
CA LEU A 243 8.36 -8.61 25.84
C LEU A 243 8.52 -7.12 26.16
N LYS A 244 7.44 -6.33 26.09
CA LYS A 244 7.44 -4.91 26.47
C LYS A 244 7.05 -4.65 27.93
N GLY A 245 6.46 -5.65 28.59
CA GLY A 245 6.06 -5.59 30.01
C GLY A 245 7.10 -6.14 30.98
N ALA A 246 8.22 -6.70 30.49
CA ALA A 246 9.40 -7.09 31.25
C ALA A 246 10.51 -6.04 31.06
#